data_AF-A0A022L347-F1
#
_entry.id   AF-A0A022L347-F1
#
_cell.length_a   1.000
_cell.length_b   1.000
_cell.length_c   1.000
_cell.angle_alpha   90.00
_cell.angle_beta   90.00
_cell.angle_gamma   90.00
#
_symmetry.space_group_name_H-M   'P 1'
#
loop_
_entity.id
_entity.type
_entity.pdbx_description
1 polymer ?
#
loop_
_entity_poly.entity_id
_entity_poly.type
_entity_poly.pdbx_seq_one_letter_code
_entity_poly.pdbx_strand_id
1 'polypeptide(L)'
;MHELENRIWWHLYPLGAAGAPPRREAQGEQPWEEHRLPHLLPWIDYAADMGFTGILLGPIFESTSHGYDTLDHFRLDPRLGDQADWDEFVARAHGRGMAIMLDGVFNHLGAEHPLATDPTWPGIRRDQDGTPAVWEGHGSLVELDHSRPEVHDLVRGVMNHWLDRGADGWRLDVAYAVPSGFWASVLISVREKHPEAMFLGEVIHGDYAQITRDGTLDTVTQYELWKAIWSSMTDHNLWELQHALGRHAEFSQVAPMQTFVGNHDVPRIASTVGDAGAALAAVMLLTLPGIPSVYYGDEQAFRGEKAEGFAADDPLRPPLPAGPEELAPNGWWLHDLYRELIALRRRCSWITRAVVEVEHTENELLRYAVTAQHDRLEVEVALSPQPRAVVTLNGETVLEWAG
;
A
#
# COMPACT_ATOMS: atom_id res chain seq x y z
N MET A 1 22.10 -3.63 0.67
CA MET A 1 20.77 -4.00 0.15
C MET A 1 19.83 -3.86 1.32
N HIS A 2 18.87 -2.96 1.23
CA HIS A 2 18.01 -2.61 2.35
C HIS A 2 17.11 -3.81 2.67
N GLU A 3 17.10 -4.30 3.92
CA GLU A 3 16.40 -5.54 4.29
C GLU A 3 14.89 -5.49 4.00
N LEU A 4 14.32 -4.28 3.96
CA LEU A 4 12.91 -4.03 3.71
C LEU A 4 12.52 -4.10 2.22
N GLU A 5 13.48 -4.11 1.29
CA GLU A 5 13.19 -4.17 -0.16
C GLU A 5 12.58 -5.51 -0.59
N ASN A 6 12.95 -6.61 0.07
CA ASN A 6 12.45 -7.95 -0.27
C ASN A 6 11.17 -8.32 0.48
N ARG A 7 10.53 -7.34 1.14
CA ARG A 7 9.32 -7.57 1.91
C ARG A 7 8.14 -7.75 0.95
N ILE A 8 7.22 -8.62 1.36
CA ILE A 8 5.92 -8.81 0.75
C ILE A 8 4.94 -8.22 1.75
N TRP A 9 4.34 -7.10 1.38
CA TRP A 9 3.52 -6.30 2.27
C TRP A 9 2.09 -6.80 2.25
N TRP A 10 1.52 -7.00 3.44
CA TRP A 10 0.09 -7.14 3.63
C TRP A 10 -0.47 -5.75 3.97
N HIS A 11 -1.15 -5.14 3.01
CA HIS A 11 -1.68 -3.79 3.14
C HIS A 11 -3.05 -3.85 3.82
N LEU A 12 -3.11 -3.32 5.03
CA LEU A 12 -4.26 -3.35 5.92
C LEU A 12 -4.78 -1.94 6.13
N TYR A 13 -6.07 -1.73 5.93
CA TYR A 13 -6.72 -0.47 6.28
C TYR A 13 -7.31 -0.61 7.69
N PRO A 14 -6.62 -0.12 8.75
CA PRO A 14 -6.85 -0.58 10.12
C PRO A 14 -8.23 -0.21 10.66
N LEU A 15 -8.74 1.00 10.38
CA LEU A 15 -10.07 1.42 10.81
C LEU A 15 -11.16 0.49 10.25
N GLY A 16 -11.15 0.25 8.95
CA GLY A 16 -12.11 -0.64 8.29
C GLY A 16 -11.95 -2.08 8.75
N ALA A 17 -10.73 -2.63 8.67
CA ALA A 17 -10.42 -4.01 9.04
C ALA A 17 -10.79 -4.35 10.49
N ALA A 18 -10.58 -3.42 11.43
CA ALA A 18 -10.91 -3.62 12.84
C ALA A 18 -12.40 -3.40 13.15
N GLY A 19 -13.22 -3.05 12.14
CA GLY A 19 -14.63 -2.75 12.31
C GLY A 19 -14.87 -1.44 13.07
N ALA A 20 -13.91 -0.51 13.04
CA ALA A 20 -14.11 0.80 13.61
C ALA A 20 -15.14 1.57 12.77
N PRO A 21 -16.02 2.36 13.42
CA PRO A 21 -16.92 3.22 12.67
C PRO A 21 -16.12 4.25 11.86
N PRO A 22 -16.50 4.50 10.61
CA PRO A 22 -15.70 5.32 9.70
C PRO A 22 -15.68 6.81 10.09
N ARG A 23 -16.55 7.25 11.01
CA ARG A 23 -16.77 8.67 11.35
C ARG A 23 -16.98 8.84 12.86
N ARG A 24 -16.38 9.88 13.46
CA ARG A 24 -16.57 10.21 14.88
C ARG A 24 -18.01 10.55 15.26
N GLU A 25 -18.73 11.22 14.36
CA GLU A 25 -20.13 11.65 14.58
C GLU A 25 -21.06 10.51 14.97
N ALA A 26 -20.73 9.27 14.60
CA ALA A 26 -21.50 8.08 14.95
C ALA A 26 -21.59 7.82 16.46
N GLN A 27 -20.66 8.36 17.27
CA GLN A 27 -20.62 8.16 18.74
C GLN A 27 -20.95 9.43 19.54
N GLY A 28 -20.94 10.62 18.91
CA GLY A 28 -21.06 11.90 19.61
C GLY A 28 -19.81 12.25 20.44
N GLU A 29 -19.96 12.99 21.53
CA GLU A 29 -18.84 13.40 22.42
C GLU A 29 -18.36 12.31 23.40
N GLN A 30 -18.89 11.07 23.31
CA GLN A 30 -18.56 10.03 24.28
C GLN A 30 -17.18 9.40 24.00
N PRO A 31 -16.41 9.01 25.04
CA PRO A 31 -15.17 8.28 24.85
C PRO A 31 -15.38 6.94 24.14
N TRP A 32 -14.42 6.54 23.30
CA TRP A 32 -14.36 5.18 22.76
C TRP A 32 -13.97 4.21 23.89
N GLU A 33 -14.92 3.39 24.34
CA GLU A 33 -14.65 2.37 25.38
C GLU A 33 -14.05 1.07 24.81
N GLU A 34 -14.21 0.84 23.50
CA GLU A 34 -13.75 -0.37 22.82
C GLU A 34 -12.48 -0.10 22.02
N HIS A 35 -11.39 -0.76 22.40
CA HIS A 35 -10.14 -0.80 21.65
C HIS A 35 -10.23 -1.90 20.59
N ARG A 36 -9.88 -1.59 19.34
CA ARG A 36 -10.07 -2.48 18.17
C ARG A 36 -8.78 -2.95 17.52
N LEU A 37 -7.65 -2.31 17.79
CA LEU A 37 -6.34 -2.77 17.34
C LEU A 37 -6.04 -4.21 17.82
N PRO A 38 -6.42 -4.63 19.06
CA PRO A 38 -6.29 -6.02 19.49
C PRO A 38 -7.05 -7.04 18.62
N HIS A 39 -8.13 -6.64 17.94
CA HIS A 39 -8.86 -7.52 17.02
C HIS A 39 -8.02 -7.93 15.81
N LEU A 40 -6.95 -7.19 15.49
CA LEU A 40 -6.07 -7.48 14.37
C LEU A 40 -4.93 -8.45 14.74
N LEU A 41 -4.73 -8.79 16.02
CA LEU A 41 -3.62 -9.66 16.44
C LEU A 41 -3.68 -11.08 15.82
N PRO A 42 -4.84 -11.77 15.77
CA PRO A 42 -4.94 -13.07 15.09
C PRO A 42 -4.65 -12.97 13.58
N TRP A 43 -4.95 -11.81 12.98
CA TRP A 43 -4.73 -11.56 11.57
C TRP A 43 -3.26 -11.33 11.22
N ILE A 44 -2.46 -10.81 12.16
CA ILE A 44 -0.99 -10.79 12.04
C ILE A 44 -0.46 -12.22 11.91
N ASP A 45 -0.96 -13.17 12.71
CA ASP A 45 -0.53 -14.56 12.61
C ASP A 45 -0.94 -15.19 11.29
N TYR A 46 -2.18 -14.96 10.86
CA TYR A 46 -2.66 -15.42 9.56
C TYR A 46 -1.78 -14.91 8.42
N ALA A 47 -1.48 -13.60 8.39
CA ALA A 47 -0.63 -13.02 7.36
C ALA A 47 0.80 -13.59 7.42
N ALA A 48 1.37 -13.75 8.62
CA ALA A 48 2.68 -14.37 8.80
C ALA A 48 2.70 -15.84 8.33
N ASP A 49 1.64 -16.61 8.63
CA ASP A 49 1.49 -18.01 8.23
C ASP A 49 1.32 -18.17 6.71
N MET A 50 0.70 -17.20 6.04
CA MET A 50 0.69 -17.12 4.57
C MET A 50 2.07 -16.81 3.96
N GLY A 51 2.99 -16.26 4.76
CA GLY A 51 4.35 -15.94 4.35
C GLY A 51 4.59 -14.45 4.05
N PHE A 52 3.65 -13.56 4.37
CA PHE A 52 3.91 -12.12 4.35
C PHE A 52 5.05 -11.77 5.31
N THR A 53 5.79 -10.70 5.01
CA THR A 53 6.98 -10.29 5.78
C THR A 53 6.93 -8.85 6.24
N GLY A 54 5.87 -8.13 5.90
CA GLY A 54 5.59 -6.80 6.44
C GLY A 54 4.09 -6.51 6.42
N ILE A 55 3.67 -5.59 7.27
CA ILE A 55 2.32 -5.02 7.34
C ILE A 55 2.44 -3.56 6.91
N LEU A 56 1.71 -3.19 5.87
CA LEU A 56 1.55 -1.79 5.47
C LEU A 56 0.21 -1.33 6.03
N LEU A 57 0.24 -0.47 7.05
CA LEU A 57 -0.97 0.08 7.65
C LEU A 57 -1.36 1.36 6.92
N GLY A 58 -2.65 1.49 6.59
CA GLY A 58 -3.27 2.81 6.35
C GLY A 58 -3.22 3.69 7.60
N PRO A 59 -3.77 4.91 7.57
CA PRO A 59 -3.61 5.86 8.68
C PRO A 59 -4.12 5.32 10.02
N ILE A 60 -3.29 5.45 11.05
CA ILE A 60 -3.59 5.02 12.43
C ILE A 60 -3.79 6.20 13.39
N PHE A 61 -3.54 7.43 12.94
CA PHE A 61 -3.53 8.60 13.82
C PHE A 61 -4.92 9.10 14.13
N GLU A 62 -5.04 9.80 15.25
CA GLU A 62 -6.28 10.45 15.65
C GLU A 62 -6.83 11.30 14.50
N SER A 63 -8.07 11.01 14.08
CA SER A 63 -8.70 11.62 12.91
C SER A 63 -10.20 11.84 13.11
N THR A 64 -10.80 12.70 12.30
CA THR A 64 -12.25 12.96 12.33
C THR A 64 -13.05 11.82 11.68
N SER A 65 -12.55 11.25 10.59
CA SER A 65 -13.26 10.22 9.83
C SER A 65 -12.33 9.08 9.39
N HIS A 66 -11.96 9.00 8.11
CA HIS A 66 -11.34 7.84 7.49
C HIS A 66 -9.81 7.79 7.65
N GLY A 67 -9.24 8.58 8.57
CA GLY A 67 -7.81 8.55 8.90
C GLY A 67 -6.94 9.62 8.24
N TYR A 68 -7.34 10.14 7.08
CA TYR A 68 -6.58 11.17 6.34
C TYR A 68 -6.91 12.60 6.76
N ASP A 69 -8.00 12.80 7.51
CA ASP A 69 -8.33 14.04 8.20
C ASP A 69 -7.74 14.06 9.62
N THR A 70 -6.41 13.98 9.70
CA THR A 70 -5.66 13.85 10.96
C THR A 70 -5.86 15.06 11.87
N LEU A 71 -6.07 14.78 13.16
CA LEU A 71 -6.24 15.73 14.28
C LEU A 71 -5.03 15.75 15.22
N ASP A 72 -4.34 14.62 15.38
CA ASP A 72 -3.08 14.52 16.15
C ASP A 72 -2.22 13.36 15.64
N HIS A 73 -1.13 13.68 14.95
CA HIS A 73 -0.17 12.70 14.42
C HIS A 73 0.62 11.93 15.50
N PHE A 74 0.67 12.42 16.74
CA PHE A 74 1.41 11.77 17.84
C PHE A 74 0.55 10.83 18.66
N ARG A 75 -0.73 10.68 18.29
CA ARG A 75 -1.69 9.88 19.04
C ARG A 75 -2.36 8.86 18.15
N LEU A 76 -2.43 7.62 18.64
CA LEU A 76 -3.23 6.57 18.01
C LEU A 76 -4.70 6.99 18.01
N ASP A 77 -5.42 6.67 16.92
CA ASP A 77 -6.85 6.93 16.85
C ASP A 77 -7.56 6.19 17.99
N PRO A 78 -8.37 6.88 18.82
CA PRO A 78 -9.01 6.26 19.97
C PRO A 78 -10.04 5.18 19.57
N ARG A 79 -10.48 5.14 18.31
CA ARG A 79 -11.28 4.01 17.79
C ARG A 79 -10.48 2.72 17.68
N LEU A 80 -9.17 2.83 17.48
CA LEU A 80 -8.23 1.72 17.39
C LEU A 80 -7.72 1.33 18.77
N GLY A 81 -7.38 2.29 19.63
CA GLY A 81 -6.98 2.01 21.01
C GLY A 81 -6.02 3.04 21.58
N ASP A 82 -5.09 2.59 22.41
CA ASP A 82 -4.07 3.42 23.05
C ASP A 82 -2.63 2.93 22.81
N GLN A 83 -1.68 3.50 23.56
CA GLN A 83 -0.26 3.15 23.45
C GLN A 83 0.02 1.69 23.81
N ALA A 84 -0.70 1.10 24.77
CA ALA A 84 -0.48 -0.29 25.17
C ALA A 84 -0.92 -1.24 24.06
N ASP A 85 -2.03 -0.95 23.38
CA ASP A 85 -2.47 -1.74 22.23
C ASP A 85 -1.47 -1.64 21.06
N TRP A 86 -0.90 -0.45 20.84
CA TRP A 86 0.17 -0.27 19.84
C TRP A 86 1.40 -1.11 20.18
N ASP A 87 1.87 -1.07 21.43
CA ASP A 87 3.04 -1.82 21.87
C ASP A 87 2.80 -3.34 21.72
N GLU A 88 1.59 -3.83 22.00
CA GLU A 88 1.20 -5.22 21.77
C GLU A 88 1.17 -5.58 20.29
N PHE A 89 0.60 -4.72 19.43
CA PHE A 89 0.57 -4.91 17.98
C PHE A 89 2.00 -5.02 17.40
N VAL A 90 2.89 -4.11 17.79
CA VAL A 90 4.30 -4.11 17.38
C VAL A 90 4.99 -5.39 17.86
N ALA A 91 4.82 -5.74 19.14
CA ALA A 91 5.41 -6.96 19.70
C ALA A 91 4.93 -8.22 18.97
N ARG A 92 3.64 -8.29 18.59
CA ARG A 92 3.07 -9.41 17.82
C ARG A 92 3.67 -9.47 16.43
N ALA A 93 3.69 -8.37 15.68
CA ALA A 93 4.23 -8.32 14.33
C ALA A 93 5.72 -8.67 14.29
N HIS A 94 6.54 -8.01 15.11
CA HIS A 94 7.98 -8.27 15.19
C HIS A 94 8.28 -9.68 15.69
N GLY A 95 7.49 -10.20 16.64
CA GLY A 95 7.58 -11.58 17.11
C GLY A 95 7.31 -12.63 16.02
N ARG A 96 6.58 -12.26 14.96
CA ARG A 96 6.37 -13.06 13.75
C ARG A 96 7.33 -12.72 12.60
N GLY A 97 8.28 -11.81 12.82
CA GLY A 97 9.26 -11.37 11.81
C GLY A 97 8.70 -10.42 10.75
N MET A 98 7.54 -9.81 11.02
CA MET A 98 6.89 -8.86 10.11
C MET A 98 7.33 -7.44 10.42
N ALA A 99 7.81 -6.71 9.42
CA ALA A 99 8.05 -5.26 9.52
C ALA A 99 6.72 -4.48 9.51
N ILE A 100 6.71 -3.26 10.05
CA ILE A 100 5.54 -2.37 10.06
C ILE A 100 5.85 -1.09 9.30
N MET A 101 5.06 -0.79 8.27
CA MET A 101 5.10 0.49 7.57
C MET A 101 3.83 1.28 7.88
N LEU A 102 3.99 2.54 8.30
CA LEU A 102 2.89 3.43 8.67
C LEU A 102 2.52 4.40 7.55
N ASP A 103 1.25 4.77 7.46
CA ASP A 103 0.79 5.83 6.58
C ASP A 103 1.00 7.22 7.19
N GLY A 104 1.72 8.07 6.47
CA GLY A 104 2.10 9.43 6.87
C GLY A 104 1.38 10.48 6.05
N VAL A 105 0.31 11.03 6.63
CA VAL A 105 -0.49 12.11 6.02
C VAL A 105 0.15 13.46 6.32
N PHE A 106 1.07 13.88 5.43
CA PHE A 106 1.90 15.07 5.62
C PHE A 106 1.71 16.14 4.53
N ASN A 107 0.74 15.97 3.65
CA ASN A 107 0.34 17.01 2.71
C ASN A 107 -0.66 18.00 3.34
N HIS A 108 -1.57 17.48 4.16
CA HIS A 108 -2.67 18.24 4.75
C HIS A 108 -2.96 17.78 6.18
N LEU A 109 -3.76 18.57 6.89
CA LEU A 109 -4.32 18.29 8.21
C LEU A 109 -5.85 18.26 8.11
N GLY A 110 -6.52 17.61 9.06
CA GLY A 110 -7.95 17.82 9.27
C GLY A 110 -8.21 19.30 9.63
N ALA A 111 -9.33 19.86 9.15
CA ALA A 111 -9.68 21.27 9.38
C ALA A 111 -9.84 21.63 10.87
N GLU A 112 -10.16 20.63 11.71
CA GLU A 112 -10.28 20.78 13.17
C GLU A 112 -8.96 20.53 13.92
N HIS A 113 -7.87 20.22 13.21
CA HIS A 113 -6.56 20.02 13.82
C HIS A 113 -6.14 21.28 14.61
N PRO A 114 -5.59 21.17 15.83
CA PRO A 114 -5.19 22.32 16.64
C PRO A 114 -4.27 23.31 15.90
N LEU A 115 -3.28 22.80 15.16
CA LEU A 115 -2.40 23.63 14.32
C LEU A 115 -3.12 24.30 13.12
N ALA A 116 -4.18 23.69 12.57
CA ALA A 116 -4.95 24.29 11.49
C ALA A 116 -5.86 25.42 11.98
N THR A 117 -6.34 25.32 13.23
CA THR A 117 -7.20 26.32 13.86
C THR A 117 -6.42 27.43 14.58
N ASP A 118 -5.13 27.24 14.84
CA ASP A 118 -4.25 28.25 15.43
C ASP A 118 -3.82 29.29 14.39
N PRO A 119 -4.33 30.55 14.46
CA PRO A 119 -3.98 31.59 13.50
C PRO A 119 -2.51 32.06 13.61
N THR A 120 -1.80 31.68 14.67
CA THR A 120 -0.41 32.06 14.91
C THR A 120 0.59 31.06 14.35
N TRP A 121 0.15 29.84 14.03
CA TRP A 121 1.03 28.82 13.47
C TRP A 121 1.27 29.06 11.97
N PRO A 122 2.54 29.19 11.52
CA PRO A 122 2.85 29.62 10.16
C PRO A 122 2.79 28.49 9.13
N GLY A 123 2.58 27.24 9.55
CA GLY A 123 2.72 26.04 8.72
C GLY A 123 1.53 25.73 7.81
N ILE A 124 0.48 26.56 7.80
CA ILE A 124 -0.69 26.39 6.91
C ILE A 124 -0.45 27.15 5.61
N ARG A 125 -0.61 26.45 4.48
CA ARG A 125 -0.59 27.08 3.16
C ARG A 125 -1.84 27.94 3.00
N ARG A 126 -1.66 29.13 2.44
CA ARG A 126 -2.75 30.08 2.21
C ARG A 126 -2.80 30.51 0.75
N ASP A 127 -4.02 30.68 0.24
CA ASP A 127 -4.27 31.22 -1.09
C ASP A 127 -4.02 32.74 -1.12
N GLN A 128 -4.12 33.34 -2.31
CA GLN A 128 -3.81 34.76 -2.52
C GLN A 128 -4.71 35.70 -1.71
N ASP A 129 -5.92 35.28 -1.36
CA ASP A 129 -6.87 36.01 -0.54
C ASP A 129 -6.66 35.81 0.98
N GLY A 130 -5.66 35.01 1.36
CA GLY A 130 -5.29 34.72 2.73
C GLY A 130 -6.08 33.58 3.39
N THR A 131 -7.03 32.97 2.68
CA THR A 131 -7.76 31.80 3.18
C THR A 131 -6.85 30.56 3.21
N PRO A 132 -7.03 29.63 4.16
CA PRO A 132 -6.30 28.35 4.14
C PRO A 132 -6.58 27.60 2.84
N ALA A 133 -5.51 27.19 2.16
CA ALA A 133 -5.63 26.36 0.97
C ALA A 133 -6.10 24.96 1.38
N VAL A 134 -6.90 24.32 0.52
CA VAL A 134 -7.50 23.02 0.79
C VAL A 134 -7.22 22.02 -0.32
N TRP A 135 -7.03 20.75 0.07
CA TRP A 135 -6.62 19.71 -0.85
C TRP A 135 -7.75 19.32 -1.81
N GLU A 136 -7.51 19.51 -3.12
CA GLU A 136 -8.45 19.19 -4.21
C GLU A 136 -9.88 19.74 -4.02
N GLY A 137 -10.01 20.86 -3.31
CA GLY A 137 -11.32 21.47 -3.01
C GLY A 137 -12.07 20.84 -1.82
N HIS A 138 -11.47 19.88 -1.12
CA HIS A 138 -12.04 19.27 0.08
C HIS A 138 -11.84 20.19 1.28
N GLY A 139 -12.88 20.95 1.63
CA GLY A 139 -12.83 21.96 2.71
C GLY A 139 -12.45 21.42 4.10
N SER A 140 -12.48 20.11 4.32
CA SER A 140 -12.06 19.45 5.55
C SER A 140 -10.57 19.14 5.63
N LEU A 141 -9.80 19.34 4.54
CA LEU A 141 -8.39 18.96 4.43
C LEU A 141 -7.54 20.20 4.12
N VAL A 142 -6.93 20.77 5.16
CA VAL A 142 -6.17 22.02 5.09
C VAL A 142 -4.71 21.74 4.77
N GLU A 143 -4.17 22.35 3.72
CA GLU A 143 -2.83 22.04 3.22
C GLU A 143 -1.70 22.68 4.05
N LEU A 144 -0.60 21.93 4.19
CA LEU A 144 0.61 22.37 4.85
C LEU A 144 1.50 23.20 3.90
N ASP A 145 2.21 24.19 4.44
CA ASP A 145 3.22 24.97 3.71
C ASP A 145 4.61 24.31 3.89
N HIS A 146 4.95 23.40 2.97
CA HIS A 146 6.22 22.66 3.00
C HIS A 146 7.48 23.54 2.83
N SER A 147 7.34 24.84 2.59
CA SER A 147 8.47 25.79 2.62
C SER A 147 8.87 26.20 4.04
N ARG A 148 8.02 25.93 5.04
CA ARG A 148 8.19 26.38 6.42
C ARG A 148 9.02 25.40 7.25
N PRO A 149 10.02 25.86 8.01
CA PRO A 149 10.80 24.99 8.90
C PRO A 149 9.93 24.30 9.95
N GLU A 150 8.85 24.94 10.41
CA GLU A 150 7.91 24.36 11.37
C GLU A 150 7.23 23.10 10.84
N VAL A 151 6.96 23.03 9.52
CA VAL A 151 6.40 21.82 8.88
C VAL A 151 7.46 20.74 8.74
N HIS A 152 8.73 21.09 8.43
CA HIS A 152 9.83 20.11 8.44
C HIS A 152 10.00 19.50 9.84
N ASP A 153 9.95 20.33 10.88
CA ASP A 153 10.13 19.89 12.27
C ASP A 153 8.95 19.03 12.75
N LEU A 154 7.71 19.39 12.40
CA LEU A 154 6.52 18.58 12.66
C LEU A 154 6.67 17.18 12.05
N VAL A 155 6.92 17.10 10.74
CA VAL A 155 6.97 15.82 10.03
C VAL A 155 8.14 14.97 10.51
N ARG A 156 9.33 15.54 10.72
CA ARG A 156 10.48 14.82 11.32
C ARG A 156 10.15 14.32 12.72
N GLY A 157 9.47 15.14 13.54
CA GLY A 157 9.07 14.78 14.89
C GLY A 157 8.13 13.58 14.90
N VAL A 158 7.10 13.60 14.07
CA VAL A 158 6.15 12.49 13.91
C VAL A 158 6.86 11.23 13.42
N MET A 159 7.68 11.34 12.37
CA MET A 159 8.39 10.20 11.81
C MET A 159 9.27 9.51 12.85
N ASN A 160 10.11 10.27 13.54
CA ASN A 160 10.99 9.74 14.58
C ASN A 160 10.21 9.17 15.78
N HIS A 161 9.08 9.79 16.16
CA HIS A 161 8.27 9.33 17.28
C HIS A 161 7.76 7.89 17.10
N TRP A 162 7.25 7.57 15.91
CA TRP A 162 6.72 6.23 15.64
C TRP A 162 7.78 5.21 15.23
N LEU A 163 8.88 5.65 14.60
CA LEU A 163 10.04 4.79 14.39
C LEU A 163 10.70 4.38 15.72
N ASP A 164 10.77 5.29 16.70
CA ASP A 164 11.17 4.95 18.08
C ASP A 164 10.24 3.94 18.76
N ARG A 165 9.00 3.84 18.29
CA ARG A 165 7.94 2.96 18.80
C ARG A 165 7.76 1.69 17.96
N GLY A 166 8.73 1.35 17.13
CA GLY A 166 8.78 0.08 16.42
C GLY A 166 8.15 0.05 15.04
N ALA A 167 7.77 1.19 14.47
CA ALA A 167 7.58 1.26 13.02
C ALA A 167 8.95 1.08 12.31
N ASP A 168 8.93 0.43 11.15
CA ASP A 168 10.11 0.14 10.32
C ASP A 168 10.16 1.03 9.06
N GLY A 169 9.09 1.78 8.77
CA GLY A 169 9.04 2.65 7.61
C GLY A 169 7.77 3.47 7.50
N TRP A 170 7.71 4.28 6.45
CA TRP A 170 6.62 5.19 6.16
C TRP A 170 6.16 5.07 4.71
N ARG A 171 4.85 4.91 4.49
CA ARG A 171 4.17 5.26 3.25
C ARG A 171 3.74 6.72 3.35
N LEU A 172 4.09 7.53 2.37
CA LEU A 172 3.87 8.97 2.35
C LEU A 172 2.66 9.26 1.47
N ASP A 173 1.57 9.67 2.10
CA ASP A 173 0.31 9.98 1.43
C ASP A 173 0.47 11.13 0.43
N VAL A 174 -0.16 10.98 -0.73
CA VAL A 174 -0.14 11.96 -1.84
C VAL A 174 1.23 12.59 -2.06
N ALA A 175 2.30 11.78 -2.00
CA ALA A 175 3.69 12.26 -2.09
C ALA A 175 3.97 13.02 -3.39
N TYR A 176 3.20 12.75 -4.46
CA TYR A 176 3.23 13.50 -5.72
C TYR A 176 2.81 14.98 -5.60
N ALA A 177 2.02 15.33 -4.57
CA ALA A 177 1.54 16.70 -4.33
C ALA A 177 2.51 17.51 -3.43
N VAL A 178 3.43 16.84 -2.75
CA VAL A 178 4.42 17.46 -1.86
C VAL A 178 5.74 17.64 -2.61
N PRO A 179 6.42 18.81 -2.53
CA PRO A 179 7.66 19.03 -3.26
C PRO A 179 8.75 17.99 -2.92
N SER A 180 9.36 17.36 -3.92
CA SER A 180 10.39 16.33 -3.68
C SER A 180 11.57 16.81 -2.82
N GLY A 181 11.96 18.08 -2.95
CA GLY A 181 13.00 18.68 -2.09
C GLY A 181 12.62 18.75 -0.61
N PHE A 182 11.32 18.84 -0.27
CA PHE A 182 10.84 18.70 1.11
C PHE A 182 11.11 17.29 1.62
N TRP A 183 10.72 16.27 0.84
CA TRP A 183 10.97 14.87 1.19
C TRP A 183 12.46 14.60 1.39
N ALA A 184 13.31 15.00 0.46
CA ALA A 184 14.76 14.81 0.61
C ALA A 184 15.29 15.41 1.91
N SER A 185 14.90 16.65 2.23
CA SER A 185 15.32 17.34 3.47
C SER A 185 14.83 16.65 4.75
N VAL A 186 13.60 16.15 4.77
CA VAL A 186 13.03 15.46 5.93
C VAL A 186 13.63 14.07 6.08
N LEU A 187 13.64 13.27 5.02
CA LEU A 187 14.02 11.86 5.05
C LEU A 187 15.52 11.67 5.33
N ILE A 188 16.39 12.54 4.80
CA ILE A 188 17.81 12.51 5.14
C ILE A 188 18.00 12.66 6.65
N SER A 189 17.30 13.60 7.29
CA SER A 189 17.38 13.83 8.73
C SER A 189 16.81 12.66 9.54
N VAL A 190 15.69 12.06 9.11
CA VAL A 190 15.13 10.88 9.80
C VAL A 190 16.09 9.69 9.72
N ARG A 191 16.75 9.48 8.58
CA ARG A 191 17.75 8.41 8.38
C ARG A 191 19.01 8.56 9.24
N GLU A 192 19.35 9.77 9.69
CA GLU A 192 20.45 9.95 10.64
C GLU A 192 20.21 9.19 11.96
N LYS A 193 18.93 9.07 12.36
CA LYS A 193 18.52 8.34 13.56
C LYS A 193 18.02 6.93 13.27
N HIS A 194 17.35 6.73 12.13
CA HIS A 194 16.76 5.47 11.71
C HIS A 194 17.28 5.06 10.31
N PRO A 195 18.54 4.62 10.19
CA PRO A 195 19.17 4.35 8.89
C PRO A 195 18.50 3.20 8.12
N GLU A 196 17.85 2.28 8.84
CA GLU A 196 17.12 1.14 8.29
C GLU A 196 15.63 1.45 8.03
N ALA A 197 15.18 2.70 8.15
CA ALA A 197 13.80 3.05 7.85
C ALA A 197 13.56 3.09 6.33
N MET A 198 12.47 2.48 5.87
CA MET A 198 12.06 2.52 4.46
C MET A 198 10.99 3.58 4.20
N PHE A 199 11.07 4.29 3.07
CA PHE A 199 10.14 5.34 2.67
C PHE A 199 9.53 5.05 1.29
N LEU A 200 8.22 4.80 1.29
CA LEU A 200 7.38 4.57 0.12
C LEU A 200 6.58 5.84 -0.20
N GLY A 201 6.74 6.45 -1.36
CA GLY A 201 5.89 7.56 -1.78
C GLY A 201 4.63 7.10 -2.53
N GLU A 202 3.46 7.63 -2.20
CA GLU A 202 2.32 7.55 -3.10
C GLU A 202 2.50 8.50 -4.29
N VAL A 203 2.62 7.92 -5.48
CA VAL A 203 2.73 8.64 -6.75
C VAL A 203 1.76 8.00 -7.74
N ILE A 204 0.76 8.77 -8.16
CA ILE A 204 -0.29 8.31 -9.08
C ILE A 204 -0.08 8.80 -10.53
N HIS A 205 0.74 9.84 -10.70
CA HIS A 205 1.05 10.45 -11.99
C HIS A 205 2.40 11.19 -11.95
N GLY A 206 2.91 11.58 -13.11
CA GLY A 206 4.18 12.30 -13.25
C GLY A 206 5.35 11.37 -13.56
N ASP A 207 6.56 11.82 -13.27
CA ASP A 207 7.78 11.04 -13.47
C ASP A 207 8.16 10.31 -12.17
N TYR A 208 7.75 9.05 -12.07
CA TYR A 208 7.98 8.15 -10.93
C TYR A 208 9.48 8.08 -10.58
N ALA A 209 10.34 7.96 -11.59
CA ALA A 209 11.79 7.86 -11.42
C ALA A 209 12.40 9.17 -10.92
N GLN A 210 11.97 10.31 -11.45
CA GLN A 210 12.43 11.61 -10.98
C GLN A 210 11.99 11.87 -9.54
N ILE A 211 10.70 11.69 -9.22
CA ILE A 211 10.16 11.92 -7.87
C ILE A 211 10.89 11.05 -6.83
N THR A 212 11.15 9.78 -7.18
CA THR A 212 11.90 8.86 -6.32
C THR A 212 13.30 9.39 -6.02
N ARG A 213 14.06 9.77 -7.05
CA ARG A 213 15.44 10.28 -6.88
C ARG A 213 15.47 11.61 -6.14
N ASP A 214 14.68 12.58 -6.58
CA ASP A 214 14.69 13.94 -6.06
C ASP A 214 14.15 13.99 -4.62
N GLY A 215 13.28 13.04 -4.25
CA GLY A 215 12.73 12.89 -2.90
C GLY A 215 13.55 11.99 -1.97
N THR A 216 14.59 11.31 -2.49
CA THR A 216 15.35 10.27 -1.75
C THR A 216 14.48 9.13 -1.21
N LEU A 217 13.40 8.82 -1.91
CA LEU A 217 12.48 7.72 -1.58
C LEU A 217 13.12 6.37 -1.93
N ASP A 218 12.79 5.31 -1.18
CA ASP A 218 13.25 3.97 -1.50
C ASP A 218 12.42 3.33 -2.62
N THR A 219 11.15 3.72 -2.72
CA THR A 219 10.19 3.21 -3.69
C THR A 219 9.01 4.18 -3.83
N VAL A 220 8.25 4.03 -4.92
CA VAL A 220 6.95 4.69 -5.11
C VAL A 220 5.92 3.67 -5.57
N THR A 221 4.63 3.97 -5.35
CA THR A 221 3.51 3.15 -5.83
C THR A 221 3.54 3.03 -7.35
N GLN A 222 3.12 1.89 -7.91
CA GLN A 222 3.11 1.64 -9.36
C GLN A 222 1.70 1.59 -9.97
N TYR A 223 1.03 2.74 -10.00
CA TYR A 223 -0.35 2.85 -10.52
C TYR A 223 -0.47 2.58 -12.02
N GLU A 224 0.58 2.83 -12.82
CA GLU A 224 0.53 2.53 -14.26
C GLU A 224 0.44 1.03 -14.52
N LEU A 225 1.24 0.22 -13.79
CA LEU A 225 1.17 -1.24 -13.90
C LEU A 225 -0.14 -1.78 -13.34
N TRP A 226 -0.58 -1.28 -12.17
CA TRP A 226 -1.88 -1.65 -11.59
C TRP A 226 -3.00 -1.49 -12.61
N LYS A 227 -3.07 -0.30 -13.25
CA LYS A 227 -4.10 0.00 -14.24
C LYS A 227 -4.04 -0.95 -15.43
N ALA A 228 -2.84 -1.13 -15.98
CA ALA A 228 -2.66 -1.97 -17.16
C ALA A 228 -2.97 -3.45 -16.89
N ILE A 229 -2.69 -3.97 -15.69
CA ILE A 229 -3.02 -5.35 -15.33
C ILE A 229 -4.53 -5.59 -15.45
N TRP A 230 -5.36 -4.77 -14.79
CA TRP A 230 -6.80 -5.03 -14.82
C TRP A 230 -7.42 -4.62 -16.16
N SER A 231 -7.04 -3.46 -16.74
CA SER A 231 -7.68 -2.96 -17.96
C SER A 231 -7.42 -3.86 -19.16
N SER A 232 -6.18 -4.35 -19.31
CA SER A 232 -5.82 -5.24 -20.42
C SER A 232 -6.57 -6.56 -20.37
N MET A 233 -6.92 -7.05 -19.18
CA MET A 233 -7.75 -8.24 -19.02
C MET A 233 -9.22 -7.96 -19.36
N THR A 234 -9.77 -6.83 -18.89
CA THR A 234 -11.15 -6.43 -19.19
C THR A 234 -11.37 -6.16 -20.69
N ASP A 235 -10.41 -5.51 -21.34
CA ASP A 235 -10.51 -5.12 -22.74
C ASP A 235 -9.99 -6.20 -23.71
N HIS A 236 -9.47 -7.32 -23.19
CA HIS A 236 -8.84 -8.39 -23.97
C HIS A 236 -7.73 -7.84 -24.90
N ASN A 237 -6.88 -6.97 -24.35
CA ASN A 237 -5.84 -6.24 -25.09
C ASN A 237 -4.51 -6.21 -24.31
N LEU A 238 -3.78 -7.33 -24.28
CA LEU A 238 -2.50 -7.42 -23.55
C LEU A 238 -1.34 -6.60 -24.16
N TRP A 239 -1.55 -5.90 -25.29
CA TRP A 239 -0.61 -4.90 -25.80
C TRP A 239 -0.47 -3.69 -24.86
N GLU A 240 -1.53 -3.32 -24.15
CA GLU A 240 -1.48 -2.26 -23.14
C GLU A 240 -0.58 -2.66 -21.96
N LEU A 241 -0.74 -3.89 -21.49
CA LEU A 241 0.13 -4.46 -20.45
C LEU A 241 1.58 -4.57 -20.93
N GLN A 242 1.83 -5.00 -22.17
CA GLN A 242 3.19 -5.02 -22.74
C GLN A 242 3.84 -3.63 -22.70
N HIS A 243 3.09 -2.57 -23.06
CA HIS A 243 3.60 -1.21 -22.99
C HIS A 243 3.91 -0.77 -21.54
N ALA A 244 2.99 -1.03 -20.61
CA ALA A 244 3.17 -0.70 -19.20
C ALA A 244 4.34 -1.46 -18.56
N LEU A 245 4.58 -2.71 -18.95
CA LEU A 245 5.73 -3.50 -18.49
C LEU A 245 7.06 -2.90 -18.95
N GLY A 246 7.12 -2.35 -20.17
CA GLY A 246 8.29 -1.61 -20.65
C GLY A 246 8.61 -0.40 -19.77
N ARG A 247 7.59 0.41 -19.46
CA ARG A 247 7.75 1.58 -18.57
C ARG A 247 8.10 1.15 -17.13
N HIS A 248 7.47 0.10 -16.62
CA HIS A 248 7.81 -0.47 -15.32
C HIS A 248 9.27 -0.93 -15.25
N ALA A 249 9.81 -1.53 -16.32
CA ALA A 249 11.21 -1.91 -16.40
C ALA A 249 12.14 -0.68 -16.37
N GLU A 250 11.78 0.42 -17.05
CA GLU A 250 12.52 1.68 -17.01
C GLU A 250 12.53 2.29 -15.60
N PHE A 251 11.37 2.36 -14.93
CA PHE A 251 11.27 2.88 -13.56
C PHE A 251 12.05 2.02 -12.57
N SER A 252 11.98 0.69 -12.72
CA SER A 252 12.66 -0.27 -11.83
C SER A 252 14.18 -0.22 -11.89
N GLN A 253 14.76 0.41 -12.93
CA GLN A 253 16.21 0.69 -12.97
C GLN A 253 16.66 1.72 -11.94
N VAL A 254 15.75 2.61 -11.52
CA VAL A 254 16.04 3.67 -10.55
C VAL A 254 15.85 3.16 -9.12
N ALA A 255 14.71 2.53 -8.87
CA ALA A 255 14.37 1.92 -7.59
C ALA A 255 13.36 0.80 -7.82
N PRO A 256 13.34 -0.27 -7.01
CA PRO A 256 12.26 -1.24 -7.09
C PRO A 256 10.94 -0.54 -6.76
N MET A 257 9.95 -0.65 -7.64
CA MET A 257 8.65 0.00 -7.46
C MET A 257 7.74 -0.82 -6.54
N GLN A 258 6.87 -0.18 -5.76
CA GLN A 258 5.86 -0.90 -4.99
C GLN A 258 4.72 -1.30 -5.93
N THR A 259 4.50 -2.60 -6.07
CA THR A 259 3.51 -3.17 -6.99
C THR A 259 2.30 -3.65 -6.20
N PHE A 260 1.11 -3.49 -6.78
CA PHE A 260 -0.15 -3.91 -6.16
C PHE A 260 -1.20 -4.13 -7.25
N VAL A 261 -2.24 -4.90 -6.91
CA VAL A 261 -3.43 -5.10 -7.77
C VAL A 261 -4.72 -4.55 -7.14
N GLY A 262 -4.66 -4.22 -5.84
CA GLY A 262 -5.73 -3.58 -5.08
C GLY A 262 -5.15 -2.74 -3.94
N ASN A 263 -5.92 -1.78 -3.47
CA ASN A 263 -5.66 -0.96 -2.28
C ASN A 263 -6.99 -0.37 -1.76
N HIS A 264 -6.93 0.55 -0.81
CA HIS A 264 -8.11 1.12 -0.14
C HIS A 264 -8.84 2.24 -0.91
N ASP A 265 -8.37 2.62 -2.11
CA ASP A 265 -8.91 3.72 -2.93
C ASP A 265 -9.43 3.27 -4.31
N VAL A 266 -9.21 2.00 -4.66
CA VAL A 266 -9.60 1.40 -5.93
C VAL A 266 -10.54 0.21 -5.74
N PRO A 267 -11.46 -0.06 -6.69
CA PRO A 267 -12.31 -1.25 -6.65
C PRO A 267 -11.51 -2.53 -6.42
N ARG A 268 -12.10 -3.48 -5.70
CA ARG A 268 -11.47 -4.78 -5.43
C ARG A 268 -11.18 -5.48 -6.75
N ILE A 269 -9.96 -5.98 -6.92
CA ILE A 269 -9.52 -6.61 -8.18
C ILE A 269 -10.49 -7.71 -8.63
N ALA A 270 -10.98 -8.48 -7.67
CA ALA A 270 -11.87 -9.60 -7.90
C ALA A 270 -13.28 -9.14 -8.35
N SER A 271 -13.71 -7.93 -7.99
CA SER A 271 -14.91 -7.30 -8.57
C SER A 271 -14.67 -6.81 -10.01
N THR A 272 -13.47 -6.30 -10.30
CA THR A 272 -13.15 -5.70 -11.61
C THR A 272 -12.95 -6.74 -12.71
N VAL A 273 -12.21 -7.82 -12.44
CA VAL A 273 -11.81 -8.80 -13.46
C VAL A 273 -12.34 -10.22 -13.21
N GLY A 274 -13.20 -10.39 -12.21
CA GLY A 274 -13.74 -11.69 -11.79
C GLY A 274 -12.70 -12.61 -11.15
N ASP A 275 -13.11 -13.83 -10.80
CA ASP A 275 -12.25 -14.80 -10.08
C ASP A 275 -11.03 -15.22 -10.89
N ALA A 276 -11.24 -15.58 -12.15
CA ALA A 276 -10.15 -16.00 -13.03
C ALA A 276 -9.14 -14.86 -13.26
N GLY A 277 -9.64 -13.63 -13.49
CA GLY A 277 -8.76 -12.47 -13.63
C GLY A 277 -8.01 -12.12 -12.34
N ALA A 278 -8.63 -12.30 -11.17
CA ALA A 278 -7.97 -12.08 -9.88
C ALA A 278 -6.81 -13.06 -9.66
N ALA A 279 -6.97 -14.32 -10.07
CA ALA A 279 -5.90 -15.31 -10.04
C ALA A 279 -4.73 -14.92 -10.96
N LEU A 280 -5.02 -14.50 -12.20
CA LEU A 280 -4.00 -14.03 -13.14
C LEU A 280 -3.29 -12.78 -12.63
N ALA A 281 -4.02 -11.84 -12.03
CA ALA A 281 -3.46 -10.64 -11.40
C ALA A 281 -2.52 -11.01 -10.24
N ALA A 282 -2.88 -11.98 -9.40
CA ALA A 282 -2.02 -12.48 -8.32
C ALA A 282 -0.72 -13.08 -8.85
N VAL A 283 -0.80 -13.88 -9.93
CA VAL A 283 0.38 -14.44 -10.60
C VAL A 283 1.28 -13.31 -11.09
N MET A 284 0.75 -12.32 -11.80
CA MET A 284 1.53 -11.17 -12.27
C MET A 284 2.17 -10.39 -11.11
N LEU A 285 1.40 -10.06 -10.08
CA LEU A 285 1.88 -9.29 -8.92
C LEU A 285 3.11 -9.94 -8.26
N LEU A 286 3.06 -11.25 -8.05
CA LEU A 286 4.10 -11.96 -7.28
C LEU A 286 5.28 -12.45 -8.13
N THR A 287 5.18 -12.36 -9.45
CA THR A 287 6.27 -12.75 -10.38
C THR A 287 6.95 -11.56 -11.07
N LEU A 288 6.34 -10.37 -11.09
CA LEU A 288 6.94 -9.15 -11.64
C LEU A 288 7.96 -8.50 -10.68
N PRO A 289 8.97 -7.76 -11.20
CA PRO A 289 9.90 -6.99 -10.38
C PRO A 289 9.23 -5.96 -9.46
N GLY A 290 9.94 -5.55 -8.42
CA GLY A 290 9.44 -4.59 -7.43
C GLY A 290 9.10 -5.19 -6.06
N ILE A 291 8.36 -4.43 -5.26
CA ILE A 291 8.03 -4.73 -3.87
C ILE A 291 6.52 -4.96 -3.78
N PRO A 292 6.05 -6.22 -3.77
CA PRO A 292 4.63 -6.50 -3.87
C PRO A 292 3.88 -6.18 -2.58
N SER A 293 2.68 -5.65 -2.75
CA SER A 293 1.72 -5.35 -1.70
C SER A 293 0.37 -5.98 -2.05
N VAL A 294 -0.15 -6.79 -1.13
CA VAL A 294 -1.46 -7.45 -1.24
C VAL A 294 -2.41 -6.78 -0.28
N TYR A 295 -3.52 -6.25 -0.78
CA TYR A 295 -4.53 -5.60 0.05
C TYR A 295 -5.38 -6.63 0.77
N TYR A 296 -5.61 -6.44 2.07
CA TYR A 296 -6.21 -7.47 2.92
C TYR A 296 -7.56 -7.96 2.37
N GLY A 297 -7.70 -9.28 2.25
CA GLY A 297 -8.88 -9.93 1.69
C GLY A 297 -8.84 -10.14 0.18
N ASP A 298 -7.94 -9.49 -0.58
CA ASP A 298 -7.77 -9.80 -2.00
C ASP A 298 -7.26 -11.24 -2.19
N GLU A 299 -6.49 -11.76 -1.23
CA GLU A 299 -6.09 -13.17 -1.19
C GLU A 299 -7.25 -14.13 -0.91
N GLN A 300 -8.40 -13.62 -0.46
CA GLN A 300 -9.65 -14.37 -0.22
C GLN A 300 -10.74 -13.97 -1.23
N ALA A 301 -10.38 -13.32 -2.33
CA ALA A 301 -11.30 -12.84 -3.37
C ALA A 301 -12.40 -11.89 -2.85
N PHE A 302 -12.07 -11.04 -1.87
CA PHE A 302 -13.00 -10.03 -1.38
C PHE A 302 -13.51 -9.16 -2.54
N ARG A 303 -14.78 -8.77 -2.45
CA ARG A 303 -15.48 -7.96 -3.45
C ARG A 303 -15.81 -6.58 -2.87
N GLY A 304 -15.83 -5.58 -3.73
CA GLY A 304 -16.11 -4.20 -3.37
C GLY A 304 -15.98 -3.29 -4.59
N GLU A 305 -16.98 -2.46 -4.81
CA GLU A 305 -16.99 -1.44 -5.88
C GLU A 305 -17.00 -0.05 -5.24
N LYS A 306 -16.37 0.90 -5.92
CA LYS A 306 -16.37 2.28 -5.47
C LYS A 306 -17.78 2.85 -5.62
N ALA A 307 -18.33 3.34 -4.52
CA ALA A 307 -19.62 4.03 -4.50
C ALA A 307 -19.45 5.51 -4.90
N GLU A 308 -20.54 6.27 -4.85
CA GLU A 308 -20.53 7.71 -5.10
C GLU A 308 -20.56 8.52 -3.80
N GLY A 309 -19.98 9.72 -3.83
CA GLY A 309 -20.06 10.69 -2.74
C GLY A 309 -19.13 10.39 -1.55
N PHE A 310 -19.52 10.88 -0.37
CA PHE A 310 -18.67 10.89 0.84
C PHE A 310 -18.35 9.50 1.44
N ALA A 311 -19.07 8.46 1.01
CA ALA A 311 -18.86 7.08 1.44
C ALA A 311 -18.33 6.20 0.28
N ALA A 312 -17.73 6.82 -0.74
CA ALA A 312 -17.32 6.14 -1.98
C ALA A 312 -16.43 4.93 -1.72
N ASP A 313 -15.51 5.02 -0.76
CA ASP A 313 -14.52 3.98 -0.50
C ASP A 313 -14.91 3.03 0.64
N ASP A 314 -16.01 3.27 1.36
CA ASP A 314 -16.47 2.42 2.47
C ASP A 314 -16.61 0.93 2.04
N PRO A 315 -17.16 0.60 0.85
CA PRO A 315 -17.24 -0.79 0.38
C PRO A 315 -15.87 -1.44 0.10
N LEU A 316 -14.81 -0.65 -0.06
CA LEU A 316 -13.45 -1.14 -0.32
C LEU A 316 -12.73 -1.55 0.99
N ARG A 317 -13.27 -1.13 2.14
CA ARG A 317 -12.65 -1.19 3.46
C ARG A 317 -13.49 -2.04 4.45
N PRO A 318 -13.91 -3.28 4.08
CA PRO A 318 -14.78 -4.09 4.91
C PRO A 318 -14.10 -4.53 6.22
N PRO A 319 -14.87 -4.77 7.29
CA PRO A 319 -14.34 -5.38 8.50
C PRO A 319 -13.85 -6.80 8.23
N LEU A 320 -12.75 -7.16 8.89
CA LEU A 320 -12.36 -8.54 9.06
C LEU A 320 -13.24 -9.18 10.13
N PRO A 321 -13.57 -10.49 10.01
CA PRO A 321 -14.26 -11.19 11.08
C PRO A 321 -13.38 -11.30 12.34
N ALA A 322 -13.95 -11.79 13.44
CA ALA A 322 -13.26 -11.81 14.75
C ALA A 322 -11.94 -12.60 14.71
N GLY A 323 -11.88 -13.62 13.87
CA GLY A 323 -10.66 -14.36 13.58
C GLY A 323 -10.67 -14.99 12.18
N PRO A 324 -9.51 -15.43 11.67
CA PRO A 324 -9.37 -16.08 10.37
C PRO A 324 -10.23 -17.34 10.20
N GLU A 325 -10.58 -18.02 11.29
CA GLU A 325 -11.44 -19.21 11.30
C GLU A 325 -12.89 -18.92 10.86
N GLU A 326 -13.30 -17.65 10.90
CA GLU A 326 -14.63 -17.19 10.47
C GLU A 326 -14.65 -16.71 9.01
N LEU A 327 -13.53 -16.80 8.29
CA LEU A 327 -13.46 -16.46 6.86
C LEU A 327 -14.46 -17.29 6.04
N ALA A 328 -15.06 -16.62 5.05
CA ALA A 328 -16.01 -17.27 4.16
C ALA A 328 -15.32 -18.40 3.37
N PRO A 329 -15.98 -19.56 3.19
CA PRO A 329 -15.34 -20.76 2.64
C PRO A 329 -15.01 -20.65 1.14
N ASN A 330 -15.53 -19.65 0.43
CA ASN A 330 -15.41 -19.50 -1.01
C ASN A 330 -14.13 -18.78 -1.47
N GLY A 331 -13.33 -18.21 -0.55
CA GLY A 331 -12.06 -17.55 -0.87
C GLY A 331 -10.83 -18.47 -0.87
N TRP A 332 -10.94 -19.66 -0.29
CA TRP A 332 -9.77 -20.51 0.01
C TRP A 332 -8.98 -20.98 -1.22
N TRP A 333 -9.63 -21.09 -2.39
CA TRP A 333 -8.94 -21.45 -3.64
C TRP A 333 -7.93 -20.38 -4.06
N LEU A 334 -8.26 -19.09 -3.88
CA LEU A 334 -7.37 -17.98 -4.22
C LEU A 334 -6.31 -17.83 -3.13
N HIS A 335 -6.67 -18.07 -1.88
CA HIS A 335 -5.74 -18.06 -0.76
C HIS A 335 -4.62 -19.08 -0.96
N ASP A 336 -4.95 -20.32 -1.37
CA ASP A 336 -3.96 -21.36 -1.62
C ASP A 336 -3.02 -20.96 -2.77
N LEU A 337 -3.55 -20.35 -3.85
CA LEU A 337 -2.73 -19.79 -4.93
C LEU A 337 -1.79 -18.69 -4.43
N TYR A 338 -2.28 -17.73 -3.65
CA TYR A 338 -1.45 -16.68 -3.05
C TYR A 338 -0.36 -17.28 -2.15
N ARG A 339 -0.67 -18.29 -1.34
CA ARG A 339 0.32 -18.96 -0.48
C ARG A 339 1.45 -19.58 -1.31
N GLU A 340 1.13 -20.25 -2.41
CA GLU A 340 2.13 -20.82 -3.33
C GLU A 340 2.98 -19.75 -4.01
N LEU A 341 2.34 -18.68 -4.51
CA LEU A 341 3.01 -17.56 -5.16
C LEU A 341 3.90 -16.77 -4.18
N ILE A 342 3.46 -16.56 -2.93
CA ILE A 342 4.25 -15.92 -1.87
C ILE A 342 5.46 -16.80 -1.56
N ALA A 343 5.28 -18.12 -1.42
CA ALA A 343 6.39 -19.04 -1.20
C ALA A 343 7.40 -19.01 -2.35
N LEU A 344 6.93 -18.94 -3.61
CA LEU A 344 7.78 -18.75 -4.78
C LEU A 344 8.53 -17.42 -4.72
N ARG A 345 7.84 -16.29 -4.47
CA ARG A 345 8.44 -14.96 -4.37
C ARG A 345 9.51 -14.88 -3.29
N ARG A 346 9.29 -15.53 -2.15
CA ARG A 346 10.29 -15.62 -1.07
C ARG A 346 11.53 -16.41 -1.47
N ARG A 347 11.36 -17.55 -2.16
CA ARG A 347 12.47 -18.35 -2.69
C ARG A 347 13.25 -17.61 -3.78
N CYS A 348 12.56 -16.76 -4.53
CA CYS A 348 13.10 -15.98 -5.63
C CYS A 348 13.17 -14.49 -5.28
N SER A 349 13.75 -14.14 -4.12
CA SER A 349 13.86 -12.74 -3.66
C SER A 349 14.65 -11.85 -4.63
N TRP A 350 15.45 -12.45 -5.52
CA TRP A 350 16.13 -11.75 -6.62
C TRP A 350 15.17 -11.06 -7.59
N ILE A 351 13.90 -11.49 -7.67
CA ILE A 351 12.89 -10.88 -8.54
C ILE A 351 12.70 -9.39 -8.22
N THR A 352 12.82 -8.99 -6.96
CA THR A 352 12.65 -7.60 -6.50
C THR A 352 13.41 -6.58 -7.37
N ARG A 353 14.64 -6.92 -7.78
CA ARG A 353 15.51 -6.06 -8.60
C ARG A 353 15.84 -6.67 -9.96
N ALA A 354 15.08 -7.66 -10.39
CA ALA A 354 15.25 -8.29 -11.70
C ALA A 354 14.77 -7.38 -12.83
N VAL A 355 15.13 -7.73 -14.06
CA VAL A 355 14.65 -7.06 -15.26
C VAL A 355 13.53 -7.90 -15.88
N VAL A 356 12.39 -7.26 -16.18
CA VAL A 356 11.31 -7.87 -16.94
C VAL A 356 11.44 -7.52 -18.43
N GLU A 357 11.31 -8.53 -19.29
CA GLU A 357 11.26 -8.41 -20.74
C GLU A 357 10.04 -9.15 -21.27
N VAL A 358 9.26 -8.53 -22.15
CA VAL A 358 8.14 -9.19 -22.82
C VAL A 358 8.64 -9.89 -24.07
N GLU A 359 8.44 -11.20 -24.14
CA GLU A 359 8.97 -12.06 -25.21
C GLU A 359 7.93 -12.36 -26.29
N HIS A 360 6.64 -12.35 -25.92
CA HIS A 360 5.55 -12.57 -26.86
C HIS A 360 4.28 -11.85 -26.38
N THR A 361 3.54 -11.28 -27.32
CA THR A 361 2.27 -10.61 -27.05
C THR A 361 1.29 -10.85 -28.18
N GLU A 362 0.08 -11.24 -27.80
CA GLU A 362 -1.14 -11.23 -28.60
C GLU A 362 -2.23 -10.54 -27.77
N ASN A 363 -3.44 -10.39 -28.32
CA ASN A 363 -4.55 -9.76 -27.61
C ASN A 363 -4.87 -10.46 -26.27
N GLU A 364 -4.80 -11.80 -26.26
CA GLU A 364 -5.23 -12.64 -25.12
C GLU A 364 -4.12 -13.57 -24.61
N LEU A 365 -2.87 -13.39 -25.06
CA LEU A 365 -1.71 -14.15 -24.60
C LEU A 365 -0.51 -13.22 -24.38
N LEU A 366 0.12 -13.29 -23.21
CA LEU A 366 1.34 -12.57 -22.88
C LEU A 366 2.37 -13.55 -22.33
N ARG A 367 3.61 -13.46 -22.82
CA ARG A 367 4.77 -14.13 -22.23
C ARG A 367 5.83 -13.12 -21.86
N TYR A 368 6.28 -13.15 -20.63
CA TYR A 368 7.41 -12.33 -20.18
C TYR A 368 8.41 -13.17 -19.39
N ALA A 369 9.66 -12.74 -19.43
CA ALA A 369 10.74 -13.29 -18.66
C ALA A 369 11.24 -12.25 -17.64
N VAL A 370 11.51 -12.72 -16.44
CA VAL A 370 12.13 -11.94 -15.37
C VAL A 370 13.49 -12.55 -15.07
N THR A 371 14.55 -11.75 -15.20
CA THR A 371 15.92 -12.24 -15.16
C THR A 371 16.79 -11.47 -14.18
N ALA A 372 17.62 -12.20 -13.43
CA ALA A 372 18.68 -11.62 -12.60
C ALA A 372 19.89 -12.56 -12.59
N GLN A 373 21.04 -12.07 -13.05
CA GLN A 373 22.28 -12.85 -13.12
C GLN A 373 22.13 -14.17 -13.90
N HIS A 374 22.02 -15.30 -13.19
CA HIS A 374 21.88 -16.64 -13.75
C HIS A 374 20.46 -17.22 -13.60
N ASP A 375 19.59 -16.53 -12.86
CA ASP A 375 18.22 -16.96 -12.62
C ASP A 375 17.27 -16.35 -13.64
N ARG A 376 16.31 -17.16 -14.08
CA ARG A 376 15.28 -16.80 -15.05
C ARG A 376 13.93 -17.38 -14.63
N LEU A 377 12.92 -16.53 -14.57
CA LEU A 377 11.53 -16.87 -14.37
C LEU A 377 10.74 -16.49 -15.61
N GLU A 378 10.10 -17.46 -16.25
CA GLU A 378 9.25 -17.25 -17.42
C GLU A 378 7.80 -17.39 -17.00
N VAL A 379 6.96 -16.46 -17.45
CA VAL A 379 5.54 -16.46 -17.13
C VAL A 379 4.74 -16.34 -18.42
N GLU A 380 3.85 -17.29 -18.65
CA GLU A 380 2.80 -17.22 -19.65
C GLU A 380 1.47 -16.92 -18.97
N VAL A 381 0.74 -15.91 -19.44
CA VAL A 381 -0.64 -15.63 -19.06
C VAL A 381 -1.51 -15.63 -20.32
N ALA A 382 -2.56 -16.44 -20.32
CA ALA A 382 -3.54 -16.49 -21.39
C ALA A 382 -4.95 -16.24 -20.84
N LEU A 383 -5.76 -15.45 -21.56
CA LEU A 383 -7.17 -15.17 -21.21
C LEU A 383 -8.13 -16.16 -21.88
N SER A 384 -7.72 -16.76 -23.00
CA SER A 384 -8.56 -17.56 -23.91
C SER A 384 -7.77 -18.77 -24.45
N PRO A 385 -8.43 -19.91 -24.78
CA PRO A 385 -9.86 -20.19 -24.66
C PRO A 385 -10.35 -20.38 -23.22
N GLN A 386 -9.42 -20.56 -22.28
CA GLN A 386 -9.67 -20.63 -20.83
C GLN A 386 -8.55 -19.86 -20.15
N PRO A 387 -8.85 -19.02 -19.14
CA PRO A 387 -7.83 -18.32 -18.38
C PRO A 387 -6.82 -19.30 -17.78
N ARG A 388 -5.52 -19.06 -18.01
CA ARG A 388 -4.45 -19.89 -17.45
C ARG A 388 -3.18 -19.08 -17.24
N ALA A 389 -2.37 -19.54 -16.30
CA ALA A 389 -1.02 -19.07 -16.09
C ALA A 389 -0.05 -20.24 -15.90
N VAL A 390 1.14 -20.12 -16.49
CA VAL A 390 2.24 -21.08 -16.31
C VAL A 390 3.48 -20.30 -15.90
N VAL A 391 4.12 -20.73 -14.81
CA VAL A 391 5.35 -20.13 -14.30
C VAL A 391 6.46 -21.18 -14.33
N THR A 392 7.55 -20.85 -15.02
CA THR A 392 8.71 -21.72 -15.22
C THR A 392 9.94 -21.06 -14.61
N LEU A 393 10.58 -21.71 -13.64
CA LEU A 393 11.82 -21.24 -13.02
C LEU A 393 12.98 -22.08 -13.55
N ASN A 394 13.95 -21.44 -14.21
CA ASN A 394 15.16 -22.08 -14.74
C ASN A 394 14.86 -23.33 -15.60
N GLY A 395 13.78 -23.28 -16.38
CA GLY A 395 13.34 -24.37 -17.27
C GLY A 395 12.44 -25.43 -16.62
N GLU A 396 12.14 -25.34 -15.32
CA GLU A 396 11.22 -26.22 -14.62
C GLU A 396 9.90 -25.50 -14.30
N THR A 397 8.76 -26.08 -14.69
CA THR A 397 7.45 -25.54 -14.33
C THR A 397 7.24 -25.65 -12.82
N VAL A 398 7.08 -24.51 -12.15
CA VAL A 398 6.90 -24.42 -10.69
C VAL A 398 5.48 -24.08 -10.28
N LEU A 399 4.65 -23.56 -11.20
CA LEU A 399 3.24 -23.30 -10.98
C LEU A 399 2.47 -23.40 -12.30
N GLU A 400 1.33 -24.08 -12.25
CA GLU A 400 0.32 -24.08 -13.32
C GLU A 400 -1.02 -23.79 -12.68
N TRP A 401 -1.72 -22.78 -13.20
CA TRP A 401 -3.07 -22.44 -12.80
C TRP A 401 -3.97 -22.38 -14.03
N ALA A 402 -5.18 -22.92 -13.91
CA ALA A 402 -6.22 -22.85 -14.93
C ALA A 402 -7.57 -22.58 -14.25
N GLY A 403 -8.32 -21.62 -14.79
CA GLY A 403 -9.57 -21.10 -14.20
C GLY A 403 -10.83 -21.84 -14.54
#